data_AF-M0JK72-F1
#
_entry.id   AF-M0JK72-F1
#
_cell.length_a   1.000
_cell.length_b   1.000
_cell.length_c   1.000
_cell.angle_alpha   90.00
_cell.angle_beta   90.00
_cell.angle_gamma   90.00
#
_symmetry.space_group_name_H-M   'P 1'
#
loop_
_entity.id
_entity.type
_entity.pdbx_description
1 polymer ?
#
loop_
_entity_poly.entity_id
_entity_poly.type
_entity_poly.pdbx_seq_one_letter_code
_entity_poly.pdbx_strand_id
1 'polypeptide(L)' 'MDDTPLRHDDTDATTTRPDASRRSAGDDEEFVAIVAPYDDAPDECTIFPAGLSEDELLTTWLSAQEGGYVALAEMR' A
#
# COMPACT_ATOMS: atom_id res chain seq x y z
N MET A 1 -39.75 26.13 -24.34
CA MET A 1 -38.43 25.46 -24.38
C MET A 1 -38.01 25.39 -22.93
N ASP A 2 -38.08 24.17 -22.39
CA ASP A 2 -37.99 23.85 -20.98
C ASP A 2 -36.62 24.17 -20.38
N ASP A 3 -36.61 24.97 -19.33
CA ASP A 3 -35.48 25.10 -18.41
C ASP A 3 -35.62 23.96 -17.39
N THR A 4 -34.84 22.89 -17.57
CA THR A 4 -34.81 21.77 -16.63
C THR A 4 -33.84 22.14 -15.50
N PRO A 5 -34.32 22.40 -14.27
CA PRO A 5 -33.41 22.66 -13.17
C PRO A 5 -32.65 21.36 -12.85
N LEU A 6 -31.34 21.36 -13.11
CA LEU A 6 -30.42 20.32 -12.68
C LEU A 6 -30.44 20.29 -11.13
N ARG A 7 -31.13 19.30 -10.57
CA ARG A 7 -31.08 18.99 -9.14
C ARG A 7 -29.67 18.47 -8.84
N HIS A 8 -28.83 19.33 -8.26
CA HIS A 8 -27.54 18.92 -7.73
C HIS A 8 -27.82 18.07 -6.48
N ASP A 9 -27.65 16.77 -6.61
CA ASP A 9 -27.72 15.82 -5.50
C ASP A 9 -26.39 15.93 -4.75
N ASP A 10 -26.31 16.88 -3.81
CA ASP A 10 -25.25 16.94 -2.81
C ASP A 10 -25.43 15.77 -1.83
N THR A 11 -25.14 14.56 -2.31
CA THR A 11 -24.81 13.44 -1.43
C THR A 11 -23.45 13.78 -0.82
N ASP A 12 -23.49 14.39 0.37
CA ASP A 12 -22.34 14.51 1.27
C ASP A 12 -21.84 13.10 1.55
N ALA A 13 -20.81 12.70 0.81
CA ALA A 13 -20.11 11.44 1.03
C ALA A 13 -19.40 11.56 2.37
N THR A 14 -20.12 11.25 3.45
CA THR A 14 -19.55 11.06 4.77
C THR A 14 -18.63 9.85 4.68
N THR A 15 -17.37 10.12 4.35
CA THR A 15 -16.27 9.18 4.54
C THR A 15 -16.14 9.05 6.05
N THR A 16 -16.85 8.07 6.62
CA THR A 16 -16.45 7.46 7.89
C THR A 16 -15.05 6.95 7.64
N ARG A 17 -14.06 7.74 8.02
CA ARG A 17 -12.65 7.37 7.97
C ARG A 17 -12.46 6.39 9.12
N PRO A 18 -12.26 5.08 8.89
CA PRO A 18 -11.93 4.17 9.97
C PRO A 18 -10.43 4.33 10.29
N ASP A 19 -10.05 5.51 10.80
CA ASP A 19 -8.67 5.91 11.11
C ASP A 19 -8.46 5.93 12.63
N ALA A 20 -8.86 4.86 13.30
CA ALA A 20 -8.55 4.70 14.72
C ALA A 20 -8.17 3.25 15.04
N SER A 21 -8.88 2.27 14.48
CA SER A 21 -8.55 0.85 14.71
C SER A 21 -7.30 0.34 13.99
N ARG A 22 -6.87 0.95 12.87
CA ARG A 22 -5.64 0.51 12.16
C ARG A 22 -4.34 0.85 12.89
N ARG A 23 -4.35 1.83 13.78
CA ARG A 23 -3.12 2.33 14.42
C ARG A 23 -2.54 1.42 15.50
N SER A 24 -3.24 0.32 15.83
CA SER A 24 -2.81 -0.62 16.89
C SER A 24 -2.54 -2.04 16.37
N ALA A 25 -2.63 -2.28 15.06
CA ALA A 25 -2.39 -3.59 14.46
C ALA A 25 -0.97 -3.78 13.90
N GLY A 26 -0.14 -2.72 13.92
CA GLY A 26 1.13 -2.69 13.19
C GLY A 26 2.40 -2.98 14.01
N ASP A 27 2.29 -3.34 15.30
CA ASP A 27 3.48 -3.61 16.13
C ASP A 27 3.91 -5.09 16.09
N ASP A 28 2.98 -6.00 15.76
CA ASP A 28 3.21 -7.46 15.73
C ASP A 28 3.21 -8.06 14.31
N GLU A 29 3.06 -7.24 13.26
CA GLU A 29 3.03 -7.74 11.88
C GLU A 29 4.46 -8.01 11.38
N GLU A 30 4.79 -9.30 11.25
CA GLU A 30 6.08 -9.73 10.69
C GLU A 30 6.11 -9.50 9.18
N PHE A 31 7.21 -8.97 8.66
CA PHE A 31 7.42 -8.77 7.23
C PHE A 31 8.54 -9.67 6.71
N VAL A 32 8.33 -10.22 5.52
CA VAL A 32 9.33 -11.01 4.79
C VAL A 32 9.83 -10.20 3.61
N ALA A 33 11.13 -10.30 3.34
CA ALA A 33 11.76 -9.71 2.17
C ALA A 33 12.43 -10.80 1.32
N ILE A 34 12.20 -10.77 0.01
CA ILE A 34 12.88 -11.62 -0.97
C ILE A 34 13.65 -10.73 -1.95
N VAL A 35 14.86 -11.14 -2.32
CA VAL A 35 15.68 -10.44 -3.32
C VAL A 35 15.82 -11.34 -4.55
N ALA A 36 15.34 -10.85 -5.69
CA ALA A 36 15.44 -11.51 -6.98
C ALA A 36 16.60 -10.90 -7.78
N PRO A 37 17.64 -11.69 -8.12
CA PRO A 37 18.73 -11.21 -8.94
C PRO A 37 18.38 -11.22 -10.43
N TYR A 38 18.93 -10.26 -11.18
CA TYR A 38 18.80 -10.15 -12.63
C TYR A 38 20.17 -9.96 -13.30
N ASP A 39 20.41 -10.61 -14.43
CA ASP A 39 21.72 -10.52 -15.14
C ASP A 39 21.99 -9.13 -15.75
N ASP A 40 20.95 -8.47 -16.27
CA ASP A 40 21.06 -7.21 -17.02
C ASP A 40 20.37 -6.01 -16.32
N ALA A 41 19.95 -6.18 -15.07
CA ALA A 41 19.25 -5.17 -14.28
C ALA A 41 19.64 -5.25 -12.80
N PRO A 42 19.45 -4.18 -12.02
CA PRO A 42 19.65 -4.23 -10.58
C PRO A 42 18.72 -5.26 -9.93
N ASP A 43 19.17 -5.85 -8.83
CA ASP A 43 18.38 -6.79 -8.04
C ASP A 43 17.07 -6.14 -7.56
N GLU A 44 15.98 -6.87 -7.59
CA GLU A 44 14.68 -6.40 -7.10
C GLU A 44 14.39 -6.99 -5.71
N CYS A 45 14.15 -6.12 -4.74
CA CYS A 45 13.73 -6.49 -3.41
C CYS A 45 12.20 -6.33 -3.30
N THR A 46 11.50 -7.40 -2.91
CA THR A 46 10.06 -7.41 -2.66
C THR A 46 9.78 -7.70 -1.19
N ILE A 47 8.99 -6.85 -0.55
CA ILE A 47 8.60 -6.94 0.87
C ILE A 47 7.09 -7.13 0.97
N PHE A 48 6.65 -8.03 1.83
CA PHE A 48 5.23 -8.32 2.08
C PHE A 48 5.00 -8.83 3.51
N PRO A 49 3.77 -8.71 4.07
CA PRO A 49 3.45 -9.24 5.39
C PRO A 49 3.49 -10.78 5.40
N ALA A 50 4.03 -11.35 6.48
CA ALA A 50 4.01 -12.78 6.73
C ALA A 50 2.57 -13.26 7.04
N GLY A 51 2.22 -14.46 6.59
CA GLY A 51 0.97 -15.12 6.99
C GLY A 51 -0.28 -14.70 6.22
N LEU A 52 -0.16 -13.89 5.16
CA LEU A 52 -1.26 -13.60 4.26
C LEU A 52 -1.51 -14.74 3.27
N SER A 53 -2.76 -14.86 2.82
CA SER A 53 -3.15 -15.78 1.74
C SER A 53 -2.59 -15.30 0.40
N GLU A 54 -2.45 -16.20 -0.57
CA GLU A 54 -1.95 -15.86 -1.91
C GLU A 54 -2.74 -14.74 -2.58
N ASP A 55 -4.08 -14.75 -2.46
CA ASP A 55 -4.95 -13.70 -3.03
C ASP A 55 -4.71 -12.31 -2.40
N GLU A 56 -4.40 -12.26 -1.11
CA GLU A 56 -4.12 -11.01 -0.38
C GLU A 56 -2.74 -10.46 -0.73
N LEU A 57 -1.77 -11.37 -0.91
CA LEU A 57 -0.42 -11.06 -1.38
C LEU A 57 -0.39 -10.48 -2.79
N LEU A 58 -1.44 -10.61 -3.61
CA LEU A 58 -1.47 -9.99 -4.94
C LEU A 58 -1.52 -8.46 -4.89
N THR A 59 -2.00 -7.89 -3.78
CA THR A 59 -2.23 -6.44 -3.64
C THR A 59 -1.49 -5.83 -2.46
N THR A 60 -0.87 -6.66 -1.61
CA THR A 60 -0.25 -6.26 -0.35
C THR A 60 1.25 -6.56 -0.36
N TRP A 61 1.97 -5.90 -1.28
CA TRP A 61 3.42 -6.02 -1.43
C TRP A 61 4.03 -4.69 -1.89
N LEU A 62 5.33 -4.53 -1.66
CA LEU A 62 6.13 -3.40 -2.14
C LEU A 62 7.44 -3.92 -2.72
N SER A 63 7.74 -3.53 -3.96
CA SER A 63 9.00 -3.88 -4.62
C SER A 63 9.80 -2.65 -5.02
N ALA A 64 11.12 -2.76 -4.92
CA ALA A 64 12.06 -1.74 -5.36
C ALA A 64 13.36 -2.38 -5.86
N GLN A 65 13.92 -1.80 -6.92
CA GLN A 65 15.25 -2.16 -7.38
C GLN A 65 16.33 -1.68 -6.41
N GLU A 66 17.50 -2.32 -6.44
CA GLU A 66 18.69 -1.89 -5.70
C GLU A 66 18.97 -0.39 -5.94
N GLY A 67 19.23 0.35 -4.86
CA GLY A 67 19.37 1.81 -4.88
C GLY A 67 18.06 2.59 -4.82
N GLY A 68 16.91 1.93 -4.95
CA GLY A 68 15.57 2.52 -4.78
C GLY A 68 15.07 2.56 -3.33
N TYR A 69 15.81 1.98 -2.40
CA TYR A 69 15.55 1.98 -0.96
C TYR A 69 16.79 2.48 -0.21
N VAL A 70 16.58 2.98 1.01
CA VAL A 70 17.64 3.50 1.89
C VAL A 70 17.48 2.89 3.28
N ALA A 71 18.57 2.80 4.06
CA ALA A 71 18.44 2.27 5.40
C ALA A 71 17.63 3.24 6.27
N LEU A 72 16.70 2.70 7.06
CA LEU A 72 15.86 3.50 7.96
C LEU A 72 16.71 4.38 8.90
N ALA A 73 17.85 3.85 9.36
CA ALA A 73 18.79 4.57 10.22
C ALA A 73 19.36 5.84 9.56
N GLU A 74 19.34 5.93 8.23
CA GLU A 74 19.80 7.09 7.46
C GLU A 74 18.69 8.14 7.29
N MET A 75 17.42 7.79 7.50
CA MET A 75 16.26 8.69 7.39
C MET A 75 15.74 9.12 8.76
N ARG A 76 16.49 10.02 9.42
CA ARG A 76 16.15 10.58 10.73
C ARG A 76 15.50 11.95 10.65
#